data_AF-A0A1B2HJ95-F1
#
_entry.id   AF-A0A1B2HJ95-F1
#
_cell.length_a   1.000
_cell.length_b   1.000
_cell.length_c   1.000
_cell.angle_alpha   90.00
_cell.angle_beta   90.00
_cell.angle_gamma   90.00
#
_symmetry.space_group_name_H-M   'P 1'
#
loop_
_entity.id
_entity.type
_entity.pdbx_description
1 polymer ?
#
loop_
_entity_poly.entity_id
_entity_poly.type
_entity_poly.pdbx_seq_one_letter_code
_entity_poly.pdbx_strand_id
1 'polypeptide(L)'
;MRIAELAERAGHAGVHVTFKIDGLRERNRWTVILGKPPFAGEFWVTRSDLDRIDQVLDFLRRQLITQLGEHEWLDEPVEDADGFADVMEEIGATGAVLLVDHRPETRWRLTATGVQRDDYPTLDACLLDGYDRVLNAPPATTKP
;
A
#
# COMPACT_ATOMS: atom_id res chain seq x y z
N MET A 1 -11.15 12.91 -0.72
CA MET A 1 -10.71 11.84 0.21
C MET A 1 -9.19 11.68 0.13
N ARG A 2 -8.55 11.16 1.19
CA ARG A 2 -7.13 10.77 1.18
C ARG A 2 -6.93 9.29 0.84
N ILE A 3 -5.76 8.90 0.33
CA ILE A 3 -5.47 7.49 0.03
C ILE A 3 -5.47 6.63 1.31
N ALA A 4 -5.06 7.22 2.43
CA ALA A 4 -5.16 6.58 3.74
C ALA A 4 -6.62 6.26 4.08
N GLU A 5 -7.50 7.23 3.89
CA GLU A 5 -8.93 7.10 4.17
C GLU A 5 -9.60 6.06 3.25
N LEU A 6 -9.19 5.99 1.97
CA LEU A 6 -9.64 4.94 1.04
C LEU A 6 -9.30 3.54 1.58
N ALA A 7 -8.06 3.34 2.01
CA ALA A 7 -7.60 2.05 2.54
C ALA A 7 -8.23 1.72 3.91
N GLU A 8 -8.46 2.72 4.74
CA GLU A 8 -9.13 2.59 6.04
C GLU A 8 -10.60 2.18 5.87
N ARG A 9 -11.34 2.85 4.97
CA ARG A 9 -12.72 2.48 4.62
C ARG A 9 -12.80 1.07 4.04
N ALA A 10 -11.87 0.69 3.15
CA ALA A 10 -11.76 -0.69 2.67
C ALA A 10 -11.50 -1.69 3.81
N GLY A 11 -10.63 -1.33 4.76
CA GLY A 11 -10.35 -2.10 5.96
C GLY A 11 -11.58 -2.31 6.85
N HIS A 12 -12.36 -1.26 7.10
CA HIS A 12 -13.62 -1.37 7.85
C HIS A 12 -14.62 -2.31 7.17
N ALA A 13 -14.54 -2.44 5.86
CA ALA A 13 -15.35 -3.35 5.08
C ALA A 13 -14.73 -4.77 4.94
N GLY A 14 -13.67 -5.06 5.70
CA GLY A 14 -13.03 -6.38 5.80
C GLY A 14 -11.98 -6.67 4.72
N VAL A 15 -11.56 -5.67 3.96
CA VAL A 15 -10.56 -5.81 2.90
C VAL A 15 -9.22 -5.22 3.33
N HIS A 16 -8.18 -6.03 3.33
CA HIS A 16 -6.80 -5.58 3.49
C HIS A 16 -6.31 -4.94 2.20
N VAL A 17 -5.69 -3.78 2.32
CA VAL A 17 -5.07 -3.07 1.19
C VAL A 17 -3.58 -3.01 1.43
N THR A 18 -2.81 -3.50 0.48
CA THR A 18 -1.35 -3.43 0.49
C THR A 18 -0.87 -2.68 -0.75
N PHE A 19 -0.11 -1.62 -0.52
CA PHE A 19 0.67 -0.93 -1.52
C PHE A 19 2.12 -1.38 -1.41
N LYS A 20 2.71 -1.76 -2.53
CA LYS A 20 4.08 -2.23 -2.60
C LYS A 20 4.80 -1.53 -3.75
N ILE A 21 6.00 -1.05 -3.46
CA ILE A 21 6.97 -0.71 -4.49
C ILE A 21 8.15 -1.68 -4.40
N ASP A 22 8.41 -2.33 -5.53
CA ASP A 22 9.64 -3.07 -5.74
C ASP A 22 10.72 -2.06 -6.14
N GLY A 23 11.91 -2.15 -5.56
CA GLY A 23 13.01 -1.24 -5.86
C GLY A 23 13.47 -1.29 -7.33
N LEU A 24 14.74 -0.96 -7.59
CA LEU A 24 15.33 -0.80 -8.93
C LEU A 24 15.06 -1.90 -9.98
N ARG A 25 14.60 -3.10 -9.59
CA ARG A 25 14.29 -4.20 -10.51
C ARG A 25 13.15 -3.88 -11.49
N GLU A 26 12.18 -3.06 -11.10
CA GLU A 26 11.04 -2.67 -11.93
C GLU A 26 10.71 -1.19 -11.69
N ARG A 27 11.62 -0.28 -12.08
CA ARG A 27 11.42 1.18 -11.95
C ARG A 27 10.03 1.54 -12.47
N ASN A 28 9.19 2.05 -11.56
CA ASN A 28 7.85 2.60 -11.77
C ASN A 28 6.67 1.61 -11.70
N ARG A 29 6.88 0.38 -11.21
CA ARG A 29 5.77 -0.57 -11.08
C ARG A 29 5.25 -0.66 -9.65
N TRP A 30 4.02 -0.22 -9.50
CA TRP A 30 3.19 -0.34 -8.31
C TRP A 30 2.61 -1.74 -8.23
N THR A 31 2.90 -2.47 -7.16
CA THR A 31 2.15 -3.67 -6.82
C THR A 31 1.06 -3.32 -5.83
N VAL A 32 -0.20 -3.61 -6.19
CA VAL A 32 -1.34 -3.46 -5.28
C VAL A 32 -1.92 -4.84 -5.01
N ILE A 33 -2.10 -5.15 -3.74
CA ILE A 33 -2.69 -6.42 -3.31
C ILE A 33 -3.89 -6.09 -2.44
N LEU A 34 -5.02 -6.72 -2.77
CA LEU A 34 -6.22 -6.69 -1.96
C LEU A 34 -6.52 -8.11 -1.47
N GLY A 35 -6.96 -8.25 -0.23
CA GLY A 35 -7.35 -9.54 0.28
C GLY A 35 -8.37 -9.48 1.39
N LYS A 36 -9.22 -10.51 1.48
CA LYS A 36 -10.04 -10.78 2.66
C LYS A 36 -9.37 -11.89 3.45
N PRO A 37 -8.91 -11.64 4.69
CA PRO A 37 -8.42 -12.72 5.55
C PRO A 37 -9.55 -13.73 5.83
N PRO A 38 -9.21 -14.99 6.15
CA PRO A 38 -10.17 -16.10 6.21
C PRO A 38 -11.23 -16.01 7.32
N PHE A 39 -11.28 -14.92 8.09
CA PHE A 39 -12.17 -14.74 9.24
C PHE A 39 -13.67 -14.75 8.88
N ALA A 40 -14.02 -14.67 7.58
CA ALA A 40 -15.39 -14.77 7.08
C ALA A 40 -15.71 -16.10 6.35
N GLY A 41 -14.82 -17.09 6.36
CA GLY A 41 -15.04 -18.38 5.66
C GLY A 41 -14.82 -18.35 4.14
N GLU A 42 -14.51 -17.18 3.58
CA GLU A 42 -14.10 -16.99 2.19
C GLU A 42 -12.68 -16.42 2.12
N PHE A 43 -11.84 -17.05 1.29
CA PHE A 43 -10.50 -16.53 0.97
C PHE A 43 -10.55 -15.87 -0.39
N TRP A 44 -10.27 -14.57 -0.42
CA TRP A 44 -10.17 -13.80 -1.65
C TRP A 44 -8.89 -12.99 -1.62
N VAL A 45 -8.08 -13.11 -2.68
CA VAL A 45 -6.90 -12.28 -2.89
C VAL A 45 -6.85 -11.91 -4.37
N THR A 46 -6.64 -10.64 -4.65
CA THR A 46 -6.39 -10.13 -6.00
C THR A 46 -5.15 -9.25 -5.97
N ARG A 47 -4.41 -9.26 -7.07
CA ARG A 47 -3.15 -8.54 -7.21
C ARG A 47 -3.07 -7.95 -8.60
N SER A 48 -2.53 -6.75 -8.70
CA SER A 48 -2.13 -6.16 -9.98
C SER A 48 -0.82 -5.41 -9.84
N ASP A 49 -0.05 -5.42 -10.91
CA ASP A 49 1.15 -4.61 -11.05
C ASP A 49 0.88 -3.53 -12.11
N LEU A 50 1.08 -2.25 -11.77
CA LEU A 50 0.54 -1.08 -12.47
C LEU A 50 1.60 0.02 -12.56
N ASP A 51 1.60 0.81 -13.63
CA ASP A 51 2.69 1.76 -13.87
C ASP A 51 2.37 3.19 -13.39
N ARG A 52 1.13 3.44 -12.98
CA ARG A 52 0.64 4.78 -12.60
C ARG A 52 -0.37 4.72 -11.45
N ILE A 53 -0.38 5.78 -10.64
CA ILE A 53 -1.29 5.88 -9.49
C ILE A 53 -2.78 5.92 -9.87
N ASP A 54 -3.16 6.51 -11.01
CA ASP A 54 -4.54 6.48 -11.48
C ASP A 54 -5.00 5.05 -11.82
N GLN A 55 -4.12 4.24 -12.42
CA GLN A 55 -4.42 2.83 -12.67
C GLN A 55 -4.56 2.04 -11.35
N VAL A 56 -3.75 2.38 -10.34
CA VAL A 56 -3.87 1.82 -8.98
C VAL A 56 -5.24 2.13 -8.39
N LEU A 57 -5.67 3.40 -8.44
CA LEU A 57 -6.99 3.80 -7.95
C LEU A 57 -8.12 3.12 -8.72
N ASP A 58 -8.02 3.02 -10.05
CA ASP A 58 -9.01 2.34 -10.87
C ASP A 58 -9.07 0.84 -10.61
N PHE A 59 -7.93 0.21 -10.33
CA PHE A 59 -7.89 -1.18 -9.88
C PHE A 59 -8.58 -1.32 -8.52
N LEU A 60 -8.23 -0.50 -7.53
CA LEU A 60 -8.84 -0.52 -6.20
C LEU A 60 -10.37 -0.37 -6.30
N ARG A 61 -10.86 0.64 -7.00
CA ARG A 61 -12.31 0.88 -7.19
C ARG A 61 -13.00 -0.33 -7.82
N ARG A 62 -12.46 -0.86 -8.92
CA ARG A 62 -13.05 -2.03 -9.61
C ARG A 62 -13.07 -3.28 -8.76
N GLN A 63 -12.09 -3.49 -7.89
CA GLN A 63 -12.08 -4.66 -7.03
C GLN A 63 -12.99 -4.45 -5.81
N LEU A 64 -12.92 -3.29 -5.16
CA LEU A 64 -13.73 -2.97 -3.98
C LEU A 64 -15.23 -2.92 -4.29
N ILE A 65 -15.62 -2.40 -5.46
CA ILE A 65 -17.03 -2.40 -5.88
C ILE A 65 -17.62 -3.81 -6.01
N THR A 66 -16.80 -4.81 -6.37
CA THR A 66 -17.27 -6.21 -6.46
C THR A 66 -17.34 -6.91 -5.10
N GLN A 67 -16.75 -6.32 -4.05
CA GLN A 67 -16.53 -6.96 -2.76
C GLN A 67 -17.33 -6.35 -1.61
N LEU A 68 -17.77 -5.10 -1.75
CA LEU A 68 -18.36 -4.30 -0.68
C LEU A 68 -19.83 -3.95 -0.98
N GLY A 69 -20.56 -3.47 0.02
CA GLY A 69 -21.96 -3.03 -0.11
C GLY A 69 -22.07 -1.59 -0.61
N GLU A 70 -22.22 -0.62 0.30
CA GLU A 70 -22.32 0.79 -0.10
C GLU A 70 -21.02 1.30 -0.75
N HIS A 71 -21.15 1.89 -1.94
CA HIS A 71 -20.04 2.27 -2.81
C HIS A 71 -19.86 3.78 -3.01
N GLU A 72 -20.73 4.61 -2.42
CA GLU A 72 -20.78 6.06 -2.72
C GLU A 72 -19.44 6.76 -2.49
N TRP A 73 -18.63 6.25 -1.56
CA TRP A 73 -17.30 6.77 -1.25
C TRP A 73 -16.20 6.39 -2.25
N LEU A 74 -16.39 5.34 -3.06
CA LEU A 74 -15.39 4.92 -4.06
C LEU A 74 -15.26 5.92 -5.20
N ASP A 75 -16.32 6.69 -5.45
CA ASP A 75 -16.37 7.74 -6.47
C ASP A 75 -15.75 9.07 -5.98
N GLU A 76 -15.45 9.19 -4.69
CA GLU A 76 -14.76 10.36 -4.16
C GLU A 76 -13.34 10.47 -4.75
N PRO A 77 -12.91 11.67 -5.19
CA PRO A 77 -11.55 11.87 -5.67
C PRO A 77 -10.54 11.67 -4.54
N VAL A 78 -9.40 11.07 -4.88
CA VAL A 78 -8.25 10.90 -3.96
C VAL A 78 -7.28 12.04 -4.21
N GLU A 79 -7.22 12.99 -3.30
CA GLU A 79 -6.57 14.30 -3.52
C GLU A 79 -5.04 14.25 -3.33
N ASP A 80 -4.56 13.33 -2.51
CA ASP A 80 -3.14 13.16 -2.16
C ASP A 80 -2.47 12.02 -2.95
N ALA A 81 -3.14 11.50 -4.00
CA ALA A 81 -2.66 10.37 -4.79
C ALA A 81 -1.28 10.64 -5.40
N ASP A 82 -1.09 11.81 -6.02
CA ASP A 82 0.17 12.17 -6.67
C ASP A 82 1.30 12.35 -5.64
N GLY A 83 1.02 13.02 -4.51
CA GLY A 83 2.02 13.20 -3.45
C GLY A 83 2.41 11.88 -2.77
N PHE A 84 1.46 10.96 -2.60
CA PHE A 84 1.75 9.60 -2.15
C PHE A 84 2.60 8.85 -3.19
N ALA A 85 2.31 9.06 -4.48
CA ALA A 85 3.05 8.44 -5.56
C ALA A 85 4.53 8.87 -5.58
N ASP A 86 4.76 10.18 -5.49
CA ASP A 86 6.10 10.76 -5.45
C ASP A 86 6.94 10.18 -4.30
N VAL A 87 6.40 10.13 -3.09
CA VAL A 87 7.12 9.58 -1.91
C VAL A 87 7.47 8.10 -2.10
N MET A 88 6.52 7.30 -2.58
CA MET A 88 6.77 5.87 -2.80
C MET A 88 7.82 5.67 -3.90
N GLU A 89 7.75 6.42 -5.01
CA GLU A 89 8.72 6.36 -6.10
C GLU A 89 10.12 6.79 -5.67
N GLU A 90 10.25 7.84 -4.85
CA GLU A 90 11.52 8.24 -4.23
C GLU A 90 12.13 7.10 -3.40
N ILE A 91 11.29 6.42 -2.60
CA ILE A 91 11.72 5.25 -1.84
C ILE A 91 12.15 4.11 -2.78
N GLY A 92 11.36 3.81 -3.82
CA GLY A 92 11.69 2.79 -4.81
C GLY A 92 13.01 3.06 -5.55
N ALA A 93 13.33 4.34 -5.81
CA ALA A 93 14.56 4.76 -6.47
C ALA A 93 15.82 4.40 -5.67
N THR A 94 15.72 4.26 -4.35
CA THR A 94 16.83 3.80 -3.49
C THR A 94 17.21 2.33 -3.69
N GLY A 95 16.35 1.55 -4.37
CA GLY A 95 16.50 0.11 -4.50
C GLY A 95 15.90 -0.69 -3.35
N ALA A 96 15.36 -0.02 -2.33
CA ALA A 96 14.63 -0.69 -1.26
C ALA A 96 13.27 -1.22 -1.74
N VAL A 97 12.80 -2.27 -1.06
CA VAL A 97 11.44 -2.76 -1.17
C VAL A 97 10.66 -2.21 0.02
N LEU A 98 9.52 -1.57 -0.27
CA LEU A 98 8.60 -1.03 0.72
C LEU A 98 7.21 -1.61 0.51
N LEU A 99 6.62 -2.13 1.58
CA LEU A 99 5.22 -2.52 1.63
C LEU A 99 4.55 -1.72 2.74
N VAL A 100 3.39 -1.17 2.42
CA VAL A 100 2.52 -0.51 3.38
C VAL A 100 1.15 -1.18 3.29
N ASP A 101 0.68 -1.76 4.38
CA ASP A 101 -0.64 -2.37 4.45
C ASP A 101 -1.49 -1.82 5.59
N HIS A 102 -2.77 -1.60 5.29
CA HIS A 102 -3.76 -1.26 6.31
C HIS A 102 -4.48 -2.53 6.78
N ARG A 103 -4.46 -2.77 8.09
CA ARG A 103 -5.17 -3.87 8.74
C ARG A 103 -6.27 -3.34 9.66
N PRO A 104 -7.49 -3.89 9.58
CA PRO A 104 -8.61 -3.44 10.41
C PRO A 104 -8.34 -3.56 11.91
N GLU A 105 -7.50 -4.52 12.30
CA GLU A 105 -7.23 -4.89 13.70
C GLU A 105 -6.02 -4.14 14.29
N THR A 106 -5.04 -3.75 13.48
CA THR A 106 -3.69 -3.33 13.92
C THR A 106 -3.22 -2.02 13.28
N ARG A 107 -4.12 -1.26 12.64
CA ARG A 107 -3.81 -0.01 11.94
C ARG A 107 -2.84 -0.23 10.77
N TRP A 108 -1.97 0.74 10.51
CA TRP A 108 -1.00 0.70 9.41
C TRP A 108 0.22 -0.14 9.78
N ARG A 109 0.71 -0.92 8.82
CA ARG A 109 1.90 -1.76 8.91
C ARG A 109 2.90 -1.37 7.84
N LEU A 110 4.17 -1.39 8.22
CA LEU A 110 5.32 -1.14 7.36
C LEU A 110 6.16 -2.41 7.24
N THR A 111 6.54 -2.76 6.01
CA THR A 111 7.67 -3.67 5.77
C THR A 111 8.68 -2.96 4.88
N ALA A 112 9.86 -2.68 5.42
CA ALA A 112 10.94 -1.99 4.72
C ALA A 112 12.24 -2.77 4.90
N THR A 113 12.98 -3.05 3.82
CA THR A 113 14.31 -3.70 3.88
C THR A 113 14.33 -5.04 4.65
N GLY A 114 13.22 -5.78 4.66
CA GLY A 114 13.09 -7.05 5.40
C GLY A 114 12.75 -6.90 6.89
N VAL A 115 12.59 -5.68 7.39
CA VAL A 115 12.11 -5.40 8.75
C VAL A 115 10.63 -5.02 8.68
N GLN A 116 9.83 -5.68 9.51
CA GLN A 116 8.41 -5.38 9.68
C GLN A 116 8.18 -4.59 10.98
N ARG A 117 7.28 -3.61 10.91
CA ARG A 117 6.71 -2.92 12.07
C ARG A 117 5.22 -2.74 11.89
N ASP A 118 4.51 -2.87 13.00
CA ASP A 118 3.06 -2.83 13.06
C ASP A 118 2.61 -1.59 13.88
N ASP A 119 1.30 -1.33 13.92
CA ASP A 119 0.64 -0.37 14.80
C ASP A 119 0.92 1.13 14.55
N TYR A 120 1.27 1.52 13.31
CA TYR A 120 1.38 2.94 12.97
C TYR A 120 0.01 3.62 13.03
N PRO A 121 -0.09 4.80 13.67
CA PRO A 121 -1.37 5.50 13.83
C PRO A 121 -1.90 6.12 12.54
N THR A 122 -1.03 6.39 11.56
CA THR A 122 -1.37 7.01 10.29
C THR A 122 -0.49 6.48 9.17
N LEU A 123 -0.96 6.59 7.92
CA LEU A 123 -0.16 6.32 6.73
C LEU A 123 1.10 7.18 6.69
N ASP A 124 0.99 8.48 6.98
CA ASP A 124 2.13 9.41 6.95
C ASP A 124 3.25 8.98 7.90
N ALA A 125 2.91 8.54 9.11
CA ALA A 125 3.91 8.04 10.07
C ALA A 125 4.57 6.75 9.58
N CYS A 126 3.81 5.89 8.91
CA CYS A 126 4.31 4.66 8.29
C CYS A 126 5.30 4.97 7.16
N LEU A 127 4.95 5.89 6.26
CA LEU A 127 5.80 6.31 5.16
C LEU A 127 7.06 7.05 5.61
N LEU A 128 6.95 7.96 6.59
CA LEU A 128 8.10 8.69 7.12
C LEU A 128 9.12 7.75 7.78
N ASP A 129 8.68 6.76 8.59
CA ASP A 129 9.60 5.75 9.15
C ASP A 129 10.18 4.86 8.03
N GLY A 130 9.39 4.53 7.00
CA GLY A 130 9.87 3.82 5.82
C GLY A 130 10.98 4.58 5.09
N TYR A 131 10.74 5.85 4.79
CA TYR A 131 11.68 6.75 4.12
C TYR A 131 12.98 6.89 4.92
N ASP A 132 12.87 7.21 6.22
CA ASP A 132 14.03 7.37 7.10
C ASP A 132 14.86 6.10 7.20
N ARG A 133 14.21 4.94 7.32
CA ARG A 133 14.89 3.64 7.36
C ARG A 133 15.59 3.32 6.06
N VAL A 134 14.97 3.61 4.94
CA VAL A 134 15.53 3.30 3.63
C VAL A 134 16.72 4.21 3.31
N LEU A 135 16.63 5.50 3.64
CA LEU A 135 17.73 6.43 3.46
C LEU A 135 18.91 6.17 4.40
N ASN A 136 18.62 5.78 5.65
CA ASN A 136 19.65 5.51 6.66
C ASN A 136 20.06 4.03 6.72
N ALA A 137 19.49 3.16 5.88
CA ALA A 137 19.88 1.75 5.81
C ALA A 137 21.31 1.66 5.26
N PRO A 138 22.21 0.88 5.89
CA PRO A 138 23.48 0.57 5.28
C PRO A 138 23.22 -0.11 3.92
N PRO A 139 24.01 0.19 2.87
CA PRO A 139 23.81 -0.40 1.56
C PRO A 139 23.80 -1.93 1.70
N ALA A 140 22.75 -2.56 1.16
CA ALA A 140 22.61 -4.01 1.24
C ALA A 140 23.90 -4.64 0.70
N THR A 141 24.64 -5.33 1.58
CA THR A 141 25.83 -6.06 1.17
C THR A 141 25.40 -7.14 0.19
N THR A 142 25.59 -6.90 -1.10
CA THR A 142 25.58 -7.96 -2.11
C THR A 142 26.63 -8.98 -1.70
N LYS A 143 26.17 -10.11 -1.17
CA LYS A 143 27.03 -11.27 -0.97
C LYS A 143 27.47 -11.73 -2.38
N PRO A 144 28.77 -11.92 -2.63
CA PRO A 144 29.31 -12.33 -3.92
C PRO A 144 28.78 -13.71 -4.35
#